data_AF-A0A840A250-F1
#
_entry.id   AF-A0A840A250-F1
#
_cell.length_a   1.000
_cell.length_b   1.000
_cell.length_c   1.000
_cell.angle_alpha   90.00
_cell.angle_beta   90.00
_cell.angle_gamma   90.00
#
_symmetry.space_group_name_H-M   'P 1'
#
loop_
_entity.id
_entity.type
_entity.pdbx_description
1 polymer ?
#
loop_
_entity_poly.entity_id
_entity_poly.type
_entity_poly.pdbx_seq_one_letter_code
_entity_poly.pdbx_strand_id
1 'polypeptide(L)' 'MILTANSAQSLTAALNAAKSGDTILLEAGNYSNVQIKNLVFDGTVTIAS' A
#
# COMPACT_ATOMS: atom_id res chain seq x y z
N MET A 1 -3.05 -11.43 -1.71
CA MET A 1 -2.53 -10.97 -3.03
C MET A 1 -1.35 -10.05 -2.80
N ILE A 2 -0.39 -10.00 -3.72
CA ILE A 2 0.74 -9.06 -3.62
C ILE A 2 0.44 -7.85 -4.51
N LEU A 3 0.45 -6.65 -3.93
CA LEU A 3 0.32 -5.39 -4.66
C LEU A 3 1.67 -4.68 -4.65
N THR A 4 2.26 -4.46 -5.82
CA THR A 4 3.51 -3.70 -5.96
C THR A 4 3.21 -2.22 -6.10
N ALA A 5 3.87 -1.41 -5.29
CA ALA A 5 3.85 0.05 -5.36
C ALA A 5 5.25 0.55 -5.71
N ASN A 6 5.36 1.53 -6.59
CA ASN A 6 6.61 2.17 -7.04
C ASN A 6 6.62 3.71 -6.90
N SER A 7 5.47 4.29 -6.54
CA SER A 7 5.23 5.73 -6.40
C SER A 7 4.18 5.98 -5.32
N ALA A 8 4.10 7.22 -4.80
CA ALA A 8 3.09 7.59 -3.80
C ALA A 8 1.65 7.33 -4.29
N GLN A 9 1.37 7.53 -5.57
CA GLN A 9 0.07 7.25 -6.18
C GLN A 9 -0.24 5.75 -6.23
N SER A 10 0.74 4.92 -6.63
CA SER A 10 0.55 3.47 -6.71
C SER A 10 0.47 2.85 -5.32
N LEU A 11 1.17 3.40 -4.33
CA LEU A 11 1.01 3.01 -2.93
C LEU A 11 -0.41 3.32 -2.43
N THR A 12 -0.91 4.52 -2.68
CA THR A 12 -2.28 4.90 -2.27
C THR A 12 -3.35 4.07 -2.96
N ALA A 13 -3.15 3.74 -4.24
CA ALA A 13 -4.03 2.83 -4.97
C ALA A 13 -3.95 1.40 -4.43
N ALA A 14 -2.75 0.90 -4.17
CA ALA A 14 -2.53 -0.42 -3.59
C ALA A 14 -3.16 -0.53 -2.20
N LEU A 15 -3.04 0.51 -1.37
CA LEU A 15 -3.66 0.61 -0.06
C LEU A 15 -5.19 0.69 -0.13
N ASN A 16 -5.77 1.38 -1.11
CA ASN A 16 -7.23 1.39 -1.30
C ASN A 16 -7.77 0.05 -1.84
N ALA A 17 -6.96 -0.65 -2.64
CA ALA A 17 -7.32 -1.95 -3.19
C ALA A 17 -7.02 -3.12 -2.25
N ALA A 18 -6.14 -2.92 -1.27
CA ALA A 18 -5.68 -3.94 -0.34
C ALA A 18 -6.84 -4.43 0.53
N LYS A 19 -6.98 -5.75 0.57
CA LYS A 19 -7.93 -6.47 1.41
C LYS A 19 -7.20 -7.19 2.53
N SER A 20 -7.96 -7.67 3.51
CA SER A 20 -7.41 -8.51 4.56
C SER A 20 -6.63 -9.70 3.98
N GLY A 21 -5.37 -9.85 4.40
CA GLY A 21 -4.43 -10.86 3.92
C GLY A 21 -3.54 -10.40 2.75
N ASP A 22 -3.67 -9.16 2.29
CA ASP A 22 -2.83 -8.63 1.21
C ASP A 22 -1.49 -8.10 1.72
N THR A 23 -0.49 -8.21 0.85
CA THR A 23 0.85 -7.68 1.08
C THR A 23 1.15 -6.63 0.02
N ILE A 24 1.51 -5.43 0.48
CA ILE A 24 1.96 -4.34 -0.38
C ILE A 24 3.48 -4.35 -0.39
N LEU A 25 4.08 -4.61 -1.55
CA LEU A 25 5.51 -4.58 -1.75
C LEU A 25 5.92 -3.21 -2.30
N LEU A 26 6.76 -2.49 -1.57
CA LEU A 26 7.33 -1.22 -1.97
C LEU A 26 8.61 -1.50 -2.73
N GLU A 27 8.62 -1.17 -4.01
CA GLU A 27 9.84 -1.15 -4.80
C GLU A 27 10.79 -0.03 -4.33
N ALA A 28 12.07 -0.15 -4.66
CA ALA A 28 13.03 0.91 -4.36
C ALA A 28 12.63 2.20 -5.12
N GLY A 29 12.19 3.21 -4.39
CA GLY A 29 11.66 4.43 -4.98
C GLY A 29 11.45 5.54 -3.95
N ASN A 30 11.27 6.77 -4.44
CA ASN A 30 10.94 7.91 -3.61
C ASN A 30 9.42 8.14 -3.61
N TYR A 31 8.78 7.90 -2.46
CA TYR A 31 7.35 8.08 -2.25
C TYR A 31 7.09 9.41 -1.54
N SER A 32 7.58 10.51 -2.11
CA SER A 32 7.36 11.84 -1.55
C SER A 32 5.87 12.17 -1.45
N ASN A 33 5.47 12.82 -0.35
CA ASN A 33 4.10 13.27 -0.08
C ASN A 33 3.02 12.17 0.06
N VAL A 34 3.36 10.97 0.54
CA VAL A 34 2.34 9.97 0.90
C VAL A 34 1.50 10.48 2.09
N GLN A 35 0.18 10.52 1.89
CA GLN A 35 -0.81 10.87 2.91
C GLN A 35 -1.86 9.76 2.95
N ILE A 36 -1.78 8.89 3.96
CA ILE A 36 -2.74 7.81 4.18
C ILE A 36 -3.71 8.31 5.25
N LYS A 37 -4.94 8.62 4.86
CA LYS A 37 -5.98 9.12 5.76
C LYS A 37 -7.23 8.28 5.60
N ASN A 38 -7.91 8.00 6.71
CA ASN A 38 -9.18 7.27 6.75
C ASN A 38 -9.13 5.86 6.10
N LEU A 39 -7.98 5.18 6.12
CA LEU A 39 -7.93 3.78 5.72
C LEU A 39 -8.30 2.88 6.89
N VAL A 40 -9.29 2.03 6.64
CA VAL A 40 -9.76 0.99 7.55
C VAL A 40 -9.70 -0.31 6.79
N PHE A 41 -9.01 -1.28 7.35
CA PHE A 41 -8.94 -2.64 6.82
C PHE A 41 -9.66 -3.57 7.79
N ASP A 42 -10.56 -4.40 7.28
CA ASP A 42 -11.25 -5.44 8.07
C ASP A 42 -10.34 -6.63 8.44
N GLY A 43 -9.03 -6.51 8.22
CA GLY A 43 -8.04 -7.47 8.68
C GLY A 43 -6.60 -7.07 8.36
N THR A 44 -5.68 -8.03 8.34
CA THR A 44 -4.24 -7.75 8.30
C THR A 44 -3.79 -7.36 6.91
N VAL A 45 -3.20 -6.18 6.76
CA VAL A 45 -2.46 -5.77 5.56
C VAL A 45 -0.99 -5.65 5.93
N THR A 46 -0.13 -6.35 5.20
CA THR A 46 1.31 -6.29 5.39
C THR A 46 1.91 -5.32 4.40
N ILE A 47 2.77 -4.42 4.86
CA ILE A 47 3.51 -3.50 4.00
C ILE A 47 5.00 -3.84 4.18
N ALA A 48 5.66 -4.17 3.08
CA ALA A 48 7.06 -4.59 3.06
C ALA A 48 7.82 -3.82 1.98
N SER A 49 9.11 -3.56 2.21
CA SER A 49 10.04 -2.90 1.27
C SER A 49 11.17 -3.84 0.89
#